data_AF-A0A935HP04-F1
#
_entry.id   AF-A0A935HP04-F1
#
_cell.length_a   1.000
_cell.length_b   1.000
_cell.length_c   1.000
_cell.angle_alpha   90.00
_cell.angle_beta   90.00
_cell.angle_gamma   90.00
#
_symmetry.space_group_name_H-M   'P 1'
#
loop_
_entity.id
_entity.type
_entity.pdbx_description
1 polymer ?
#
loop_
_entity_poly.entity_id
_entity_poly.type
_entity_poly.pdbx_seq_one_letter_code
_entity_poly.pdbx_strand_id
1 'polypeptide(L)'
;MKKTLLFIGLVAAVSTSQAQVTTYVTQPAEFEGALDFTWADNWGMTPDLNLPENSITAFVVIGRDATEDQDSLGCEALVNAAEVSGKIAAIYRGTCEFGLKALNAQNAGAIGVVIINNQGAPAAMGGGANGAEVTIPVVMISTDAGTMLHDEIVAGNVEMLIGSVMGVYEFNLNTASKQAMIPQYSALPGALATAIGFSSAMGTWVKNFGYADQSDVSVTGTVTNGGNTVYDETSGTASVISGDSAFFALPDFTQGNYDGLYEATYTINSPNEDAFPTDNVFTWNYLASDVFAYARIDPTNLLPIGEQHVRTADGITFQTCSYFSHPNASMFTVEGIYTSGAKSGGVTMQDEYLEGRLFEWLDVFTGWSDATTNDIIMLASGEYVYDSDLSQETIYIPLQEPYELEDNKKYLFCSFSPSADVFLGFGESLNYERLQADLDEPIYLMTDGTWGSFSNADHCAVGAKLTQMVGVDEHDRVELKAFPNPTSTSIQIPMIGLSGKATLQIYNALGENVGERSVAVGDRGIMTVDMSGMSAGTYVFHMEFENGKRSDFRVVVSK
;
A
#
# COMPACT_ATOMS: atom_id res chain seq x y z
N MET A 1 37.56 0.48 -14.74
CA MET A 1 37.01 1.61 -15.52
C MET A 1 36.19 1.07 -16.69
N LYS A 2 34.92 0.76 -16.45
CA LYS A 2 33.92 0.50 -17.49
C LYS A 2 32.79 1.47 -17.20
N LYS A 3 32.53 2.36 -18.16
CA LYS A 3 31.50 3.39 -18.10
C LYS A 3 30.16 2.72 -18.35
N THR A 4 29.28 2.71 -17.35
CA THR A 4 27.87 2.33 -17.53
C THR A 4 27.16 3.55 -18.08
N LEU A 5 26.69 3.46 -19.31
CA LEU A 5 25.88 4.48 -19.98
C LEU A 5 24.47 4.44 -19.37
N LEU A 6 24.09 5.54 -18.74
CA LEU A 6 22.72 5.84 -18.32
C LEU A 6 21.91 6.10 -19.59
N PHE A 7 21.11 5.14 -20.03
CA PHE A 7 20.11 5.36 -21.08
C PHE A 7 18.88 5.98 -20.41
N ILE A 8 18.78 7.31 -20.46
CA ILE A 8 17.52 8.01 -20.22
C ILE A 8 16.68 7.80 -21.47
N GLY A 9 15.86 6.75 -21.45
CA GLY A 9 14.78 6.56 -22.41
C GLY A 9 13.69 7.57 -22.08
N LEU A 10 13.57 8.61 -22.90
CA LEU A 10 12.41 9.50 -22.94
C LEU A 10 11.21 8.68 -23.41
N VAL A 11 10.58 7.94 -22.52
CA VAL A 11 9.25 7.36 -22.75
C VAL A 11 8.27 8.53 -22.60
N ALA A 12 7.85 9.10 -23.72
CA ALA A 12 6.66 9.92 -23.78
C ALA A 12 5.46 8.99 -23.53
N ALA A 13 5.17 8.72 -22.26
CA ALA A 13 3.90 8.14 -21.86
C ALA A 13 2.84 9.22 -22.11
N VAL A 14 2.07 9.07 -23.18
CA VAL A 14 0.82 9.81 -23.33
C VAL A 14 -0.10 9.27 -22.24
N SER A 15 -0.10 9.91 -21.07
CA SER A 15 -1.11 9.65 -20.06
C SER A 15 -2.45 10.06 -20.64
N THR A 16 -3.36 9.10 -20.81
CA THR A 16 -4.75 9.38 -21.14
C THR A 16 -5.28 10.42 -20.16
N SER A 17 -5.94 11.46 -20.68
CA SER A 17 -6.52 12.54 -19.89
C SER A 17 -7.62 12.02 -18.96
N GLN A 18 -7.26 11.55 -17.77
CA GLN A 18 -8.19 11.48 -16.65
C GLN A 18 -8.37 12.94 -16.20
N ALA A 19 -9.53 13.51 -16.51
CA ALA A 19 -9.95 14.77 -15.94
C ALA A 19 -10.20 14.56 -14.44
N GLN A 20 -9.71 15.47 -13.59
CA GLN A 20 -10.13 15.49 -12.20
C GLN A 20 -11.58 16.00 -12.17
N VAL A 21 -12.52 15.07 -12.05
CA VAL A 21 -13.92 15.41 -11.80
C VAL A 21 -14.02 15.85 -10.34
N THR A 22 -14.76 16.92 -10.09
CA THR A 22 -15.01 17.39 -8.73
C THR A 22 -16.46 17.83 -8.57
N THR A 23 -16.93 17.79 -7.33
CA THR A 23 -18.04 18.61 -6.85
C THR A 23 -17.46 19.61 -5.87
N TYR A 24 -17.36 20.86 -6.27
CA TYR A 24 -16.66 21.90 -5.51
C TYR A 24 -17.58 23.09 -5.22
N VAL A 25 -17.60 23.53 -3.97
CA VAL A 25 -18.30 24.76 -3.58
C VAL A 25 -17.40 25.95 -3.91
N THR A 26 -17.84 26.83 -4.81
CA THR A 26 -17.08 28.04 -5.19
C THR A 26 -17.45 29.25 -4.33
N GLN A 27 -18.61 29.22 -3.68
CA GLN A 27 -19.04 30.22 -2.71
C GLN A 27 -20.18 29.67 -1.84
N PRO A 28 -20.37 30.21 -0.62
CA PRO A 28 -19.59 31.29 -0.01
C PRO A 28 -18.19 30.82 0.45
N ALA A 29 -17.24 31.75 0.57
CA ALA A 29 -15.84 31.47 0.89
C ALA A 29 -15.63 30.67 2.21
N GLU A 30 -16.58 30.75 3.15
CA GLU A 30 -16.56 29.97 4.40
C GLU A 30 -16.69 28.46 4.15
N PHE A 31 -17.37 28.06 3.07
CA PHE A 31 -17.61 26.67 2.68
C PHE A 31 -16.93 26.29 1.37
N GLU A 32 -16.03 27.14 0.87
CA GLU A 32 -15.29 26.89 -0.37
C GLU A 32 -14.41 25.65 -0.20
N GLY A 33 -14.52 24.69 -1.14
CA GLY A 33 -13.83 23.42 -1.02
C GLY A 33 -14.46 22.28 -1.81
N ALA A 34 -13.67 21.22 -2.01
CA ALA A 34 -14.13 19.98 -2.62
C ALA A 34 -15.01 19.21 -1.63
N LEU A 35 -16.05 18.59 -2.14
CA LEU A 35 -16.92 17.70 -1.37
C LEU A 35 -16.61 16.25 -1.72
N ASP A 36 -16.68 15.35 -0.75
CA ASP A 36 -16.76 13.91 -1.04
C ASP A 36 -18.01 13.66 -1.89
N PHE A 37 -17.85 12.98 -3.03
CA PHE A 37 -18.94 12.76 -3.96
C PHE A 37 -18.85 11.44 -4.72
N THR A 38 -20.00 10.96 -5.17
CA THR A 38 -20.12 10.02 -6.29
C THR A 38 -20.92 10.70 -7.41
N TRP A 39 -20.84 10.20 -8.64
CA TRP A 39 -21.65 10.72 -9.74
C TRP A 39 -22.38 9.62 -10.48
N ALA A 40 -23.43 10.02 -11.21
CA ALA A 40 -24.12 9.14 -12.12
C ALA A 40 -23.22 8.87 -13.34
N ASP A 41 -22.67 7.66 -13.40
CA ASP A 41 -21.99 7.14 -14.56
C ASP A 41 -22.86 6.08 -15.25
N ASN A 42 -22.79 6.04 -16.58
CA ASN A 42 -23.42 5.01 -17.41
C ASN A 42 -24.96 4.86 -17.24
N TRP A 43 -25.68 5.94 -16.96
CA TRP A 43 -27.16 5.90 -16.96
C TRP A 43 -27.76 5.95 -18.37
N GLY A 44 -26.95 6.17 -19.40
CA GLY A 44 -27.35 6.18 -20.81
C GLY A 44 -27.06 7.51 -21.47
N MET A 45 -27.80 8.56 -21.08
CA MET A 45 -27.65 9.92 -21.65
C MET A 45 -27.06 10.94 -20.69
N THR A 46 -26.71 10.54 -19.46
CA THR A 46 -26.04 11.43 -18.50
C THR A 46 -24.69 11.89 -19.05
N PRO A 47 -24.35 13.18 -18.94
CA PRO A 47 -23.08 13.70 -19.45
C PRO A 47 -21.88 13.01 -18.80
N ASP A 48 -20.85 12.72 -19.60
CA ASP A 48 -19.57 12.20 -19.12
C ASP A 48 -18.79 13.35 -18.46
N LEU A 49 -18.70 13.35 -17.14
CA LEU A 49 -18.03 14.41 -16.38
C LEU A 49 -16.51 14.42 -16.56
N ASN A 50 -15.92 13.38 -17.15
CA ASN A 50 -14.52 13.38 -17.54
C ASN A 50 -14.24 14.32 -18.74
N LEU A 51 -15.28 14.76 -19.43
CA LEU A 51 -15.18 15.71 -20.54
C LEU A 51 -15.42 17.14 -20.02
N PRO A 52 -14.46 18.07 -20.18
CA PRO A 52 -14.58 19.43 -19.64
C PRO A 52 -15.80 20.20 -20.12
N GLU A 53 -16.23 19.97 -21.37
CA GLU A 53 -17.42 20.58 -21.95
C GLU A 53 -18.73 20.25 -21.22
N ASN A 54 -18.73 19.19 -20.39
CA ASN A 54 -19.88 18.77 -19.60
C ASN A 54 -19.87 19.36 -18.18
N SER A 55 -18.87 20.16 -17.84
CA SER A 55 -18.76 20.80 -16.53
C SER A 55 -19.72 21.97 -16.41
N ILE A 56 -20.37 22.09 -15.27
CA ILE A 56 -21.33 23.15 -14.97
C ILE A 56 -20.93 23.90 -13.71
N THR A 57 -21.11 25.22 -13.71
CA THR A 57 -21.01 26.05 -12.51
C THR A 57 -22.31 26.82 -12.36
N ALA A 58 -23.01 26.64 -11.24
CA ALA A 58 -24.26 27.35 -10.99
C ALA A 58 -24.63 27.37 -9.50
N PHE A 59 -25.52 28.31 -9.15
CA PHE A 59 -26.11 28.35 -7.82
C PHE A 59 -26.94 27.09 -7.54
N VAL A 60 -26.95 26.67 -6.29
CA VAL A 60 -27.69 25.52 -5.79
C VAL A 60 -28.99 25.99 -5.15
N VAL A 61 -30.09 25.28 -5.42
CA VAL A 61 -31.41 25.55 -4.84
C VAL A 61 -32.06 24.23 -4.46
N ILE A 62 -32.73 24.19 -3.29
CA ILE A 62 -33.54 23.02 -2.89
C ILE A 62 -34.65 22.81 -3.93
N GLY A 63 -34.64 21.66 -4.60
CA GLY A 63 -35.75 21.23 -5.45
C GLY A 63 -36.91 20.78 -4.57
N ARG A 64 -38.07 21.44 -4.66
CA ARG A 64 -39.25 21.15 -3.84
C ARG A 64 -40.34 20.50 -4.67
N ASP A 65 -40.75 19.29 -4.33
CA ASP A 65 -41.99 18.67 -4.79
C ASP A 65 -43.17 19.06 -3.88
N ALA A 66 -44.35 18.53 -4.16
CA ALA A 66 -45.60 18.90 -3.47
C ALA A 66 -45.76 18.28 -2.07
N THR A 67 -44.73 17.62 -1.52
CA THR A 67 -44.79 17.03 -0.17
C THR A 67 -44.71 18.12 0.92
N GLU A 68 -45.35 17.88 2.07
CA GLU A 68 -45.44 18.88 3.17
C GLU A 68 -44.11 19.10 3.93
N ASP A 69 -43.05 18.35 3.60
CA ASP A 69 -41.73 18.52 4.20
C ASP A 69 -40.98 19.70 3.57
N GLN A 70 -40.25 20.47 4.39
CA GLN A 70 -39.48 21.64 3.92
C GLN A 70 -38.37 21.23 2.93
N ASP A 71 -37.90 19.99 3.06
CA ASP A 71 -36.81 19.38 2.31
C ASP A 71 -37.34 18.20 1.51
N SER A 72 -37.57 18.43 0.22
CA SER A 72 -38.28 17.48 -0.62
C SER A 72 -37.41 16.32 -1.09
N LEU A 73 -38.04 15.16 -1.23
CA LEU A 73 -37.46 13.97 -1.84
C LEU A 73 -37.50 14.00 -3.37
N GLY A 74 -38.14 14.97 -4.02
CA GLY A 74 -38.21 15.07 -5.49
C GLY A 74 -38.88 13.86 -6.16
N CYS A 75 -39.77 13.16 -5.45
CA CYS A 75 -40.44 11.97 -5.98
C CYS A 75 -41.61 12.34 -6.89
N GLU A 76 -42.20 13.51 -6.68
CA GLU A 76 -43.18 14.12 -7.57
C GLU A 76 -42.56 15.28 -8.37
N ALA A 77 -43.31 15.79 -9.34
CA ALA A 77 -42.87 16.97 -10.10
C ALA A 77 -42.56 18.15 -9.17
N LEU A 78 -41.44 18.84 -9.42
CA LEU A 78 -41.04 19.98 -8.61
C LEU A 78 -42.01 21.15 -8.81
N VAL A 79 -42.50 21.71 -7.70
CA VAL A 79 -43.43 22.83 -7.66
C VAL A 79 -42.74 24.19 -7.74
N ASN A 80 -41.43 24.25 -7.49
CA ASN A 80 -40.61 25.47 -7.55
C ASN A 80 -39.74 25.59 -8.82
N ALA A 81 -40.24 25.14 -9.97
CA ALA A 81 -39.49 25.15 -11.23
C ALA A 81 -38.88 26.52 -11.60
N ALA A 82 -39.56 27.62 -11.27
CA ALA A 82 -39.03 28.97 -11.53
C ALA A 82 -37.75 29.30 -10.73
N GLU A 83 -37.57 28.69 -9.56
CA GLU A 83 -36.39 28.86 -8.70
C GLU A 83 -35.24 27.94 -9.13
N VAL A 84 -35.58 26.75 -9.65
CA VAL A 84 -34.66 25.68 -10.05
C VAL A 84 -34.13 25.86 -11.48
N SER A 85 -34.88 26.51 -12.36
CA SER A 85 -34.49 26.66 -13.78
C SER A 85 -33.13 27.35 -13.94
N GLY A 86 -32.21 26.71 -14.67
CA GLY A 86 -30.85 27.21 -14.91
C GLY A 86 -29.89 27.02 -13.73
N LYS A 87 -30.29 26.29 -12.68
CA LYS A 87 -29.52 26.06 -11.45
C LYS A 87 -29.27 24.58 -11.19
N ILE A 88 -28.47 24.29 -10.17
CA ILE A 88 -28.28 22.94 -9.64
C ILE A 88 -29.38 22.67 -8.60
N ALA A 89 -30.16 21.61 -8.81
CA ALA A 89 -31.20 21.21 -7.86
C ALA A 89 -30.59 20.33 -6.75
N ALA A 90 -30.70 20.78 -5.50
CA ALA A 90 -30.41 19.96 -4.32
C ALA A 90 -31.65 19.16 -3.91
N ILE A 91 -31.53 17.83 -3.85
CA ILE A 91 -32.64 16.92 -3.53
C ILE A 91 -32.15 15.85 -2.55
N TYR A 92 -32.95 15.53 -1.55
CA TYR A 92 -32.56 14.52 -0.55
C TYR A 92 -32.78 13.08 -1.04
N ARG A 93 -31.86 12.19 -0.68
CA ARG A 93 -32.05 10.74 -0.83
C ARG A 93 -33.23 10.29 0.01
N GLY A 94 -34.05 9.42 -0.56
CA GLY A 94 -35.24 8.92 0.12
C GLY A 94 -35.86 7.72 -0.59
N THR A 95 -37.18 7.72 -0.68
CA THR A 95 -37.99 6.55 -1.02
C THR A 95 -38.09 6.23 -2.52
N CYS A 96 -37.90 7.22 -3.39
CA CYS A 96 -37.92 7.04 -4.85
C CYS A 96 -36.50 6.92 -5.44
N GLU A 97 -36.44 6.36 -6.65
CA GLU A 97 -35.19 6.15 -7.39
C GLU A 97 -34.49 7.45 -7.81
N PHE A 98 -33.17 7.40 -7.96
CA PHE A 98 -32.35 8.57 -8.27
C PHE A 98 -32.62 9.14 -9.67
N GLY A 99 -32.83 8.26 -10.67
CA GLY A 99 -33.18 8.69 -12.02
C GLY A 99 -34.47 9.50 -12.08
N LEU A 100 -35.50 9.11 -11.32
CA LEU A 100 -36.76 9.86 -11.24
C LEU A 100 -36.56 11.25 -10.63
N LYS A 101 -35.80 11.35 -9.54
CA LYS A 101 -35.46 12.64 -8.92
C LYS A 101 -34.77 13.58 -9.92
N ALA A 102 -33.76 13.04 -10.61
CA ALA A 102 -33.00 13.80 -11.59
C ALA A 102 -33.85 14.20 -12.81
N LEU A 103 -34.72 13.32 -13.28
CA LEU A 103 -35.65 13.62 -14.38
C LEU A 103 -36.67 14.68 -13.98
N ASN A 104 -37.19 14.67 -12.75
CA ASN A 104 -38.09 15.70 -12.23
C ASN A 104 -37.41 17.08 -12.15
N ALA A 105 -36.15 17.12 -11.67
CA ALA A 105 -35.35 18.33 -11.66
C ALA A 105 -35.05 18.86 -13.08
N GLN A 106 -34.67 17.96 -13.99
CA GLN A 106 -34.46 18.26 -15.40
C GLN A 106 -35.71 18.86 -16.05
N ASN A 107 -36.88 18.25 -15.81
CA ASN A 107 -38.16 18.73 -16.32
C ASN A 107 -38.56 20.10 -15.75
N ALA A 108 -38.08 20.41 -14.53
CA ALA A 108 -38.20 21.73 -13.91
C ALA A 108 -37.16 22.76 -14.43
N GLY A 109 -36.26 22.34 -15.33
CA GLY A 109 -35.26 23.17 -15.98
C GLY A 109 -33.92 23.26 -15.25
N ALA A 110 -33.66 22.39 -14.27
CA ALA A 110 -32.34 22.28 -13.66
C ALA A 110 -31.28 21.93 -14.71
N ILE A 111 -30.06 22.44 -14.53
CA ILE A 111 -28.91 22.11 -15.38
C ILE A 111 -27.96 21.10 -14.73
N GLY A 112 -28.23 20.74 -13.48
CA GLY A 112 -27.53 19.69 -12.73
C GLY A 112 -28.31 19.33 -11.46
N VAL A 113 -27.93 18.22 -10.84
CA VAL A 113 -28.57 17.73 -9.61
C VAL A 113 -27.50 17.30 -8.60
N VAL A 114 -27.65 17.76 -7.37
CA VAL A 114 -26.89 17.26 -6.23
C VAL A 114 -27.85 16.51 -5.30
N ILE A 115 -27.62 15.21 -5.15
CA ILE A 115 -28.36 14.35 -4.25
C ILE A 115 -27.66 14.36 -2.89
N ILE A 116 -28.38 14.77 -1.85
CA ILE A 116 -27.85 14.74 -0.48
C ILE A 116 -28.13 13.35 0.10
N ASN A 117 -27.09 12.60 0.45
CA ASN A 117 -27.26 11.30 1.07
C ASN A 117 -27.94 11.44 2.45
N ASN A 118 -28.76 10.47 2.83
CA ASN A 118 -29.47 10.47 4.11
C ASN A 118 -28.72 9.69 5.22
N GLN A 119 -27.64 9.00 4.87
CA GLN A 119 -26.78 8.32 5.84
C GLN A 119 -25.33 8.22 5.34
N GLY A 120 -24.42 8.93 6.00
CA GLY A 120 -22.97 8.77 5.85
C GLY A 120 -22.38 9.31 4.54
N ALA A 121 -21.28 8.68 4.12
CA ALA A 121 -20.54 9.00 2.90
C ALA A 121 -21.39 8.81 1.63
N PRO A 122 -21.05 9.45 0.50
CA PRO A 122 -21.76 9.24 -0.77
C PRO A 122 -21.76 7.77 -1.18
N ALA A 123 -22.82 7.32 -1.85
CA ALA A 123 -22.97 5.96 -2.32
C ALA A 123 -23.15 5.91 -3.85
N ALA A 124 -22.83 4.78 -4.47
CA ALA A 124 -23.11 4.58 -5.89
C ALA A 124 -24.62 4.71 -6.17
N MET A 125 -24.99 5.50 -7.18
CA MET A 125 -26.38 5.74 -7.55
C MET A 125 -26.82 4.86 -8.72
N GLY A 126 -27.83 4.02 -8.51
CA GLY A 126 -28.50 3.30 -9.59
C GLY A 126 -29.50 4.19 -10.33
N GLY A 127 -29.41 4.24 -11.67
CA GLY A 127 -30.28 5.08 -12.49
C GLY A 127 -31.76 4.70 -12.46
N GLY A 128 -32.09 3.46 -12.09
CA GLY A 128 -33.49 3.01 -12.02
C GLY A 128 -34.16 2.99 -13.39
N ALA A 129 -35.49 3.08 -13.41
CA ALA A 129 -36.29 3.07 -14.63
C ALA A 129 -36.12 4.34 -15.47
N ASN A 130 -35.89 5.48 -14.81
CA ASN A 130 -35.84 6.80 -15.48
C ASN A 130 -34.42 7.32 -15.77
N GLY A 131 -33.37 6.65 -15.32
CA GLY A 131 -31.98 7.12 -15.49
C GLY A 131 -31.57 7.36 -16.95
N ALA A 132 -32.09 6.56 -17.89
CA ALA A 132 -31.81 6.67 -19.32
C ALA A 132 -32.36 7.95 -19.97
N GLU A 133 -33.27 8.66 -19.32
CA GLU A 133 -33.88 9.90 -19.80
C GLU A 133 -33.19 11.15 -19.23
N VAL A 134 -32.23 10.97 -18.31
CA VAL A 134 -31.49 12.05 -17.67
C VAL A 134 -30.33 12.48 -18.56
N THR A 135 -30.24 13.78 -18.82
CA THR A 135 -29.28 14.44 -19.74
C THR A 135 -28.47 15.56 -19.07
N ILE A 136 -28.62 15.71 -17.75
CA ILE A 136 -27.89 16.68 -16.93
C ILE A 136 -26.95 15.96 -15.95
N PRO A 137 -25.86 16.59 -15.49
CA PRO A 137 -24.99 16.06 -14.44
C PRO A 137 -25.77 15.72 -13.17
N VAL A 138 -25.47 14.56 -12.57
CA VAL A 138 -26.03 14.14 -11.29
C VAL A 138 -24.90 13.66 -10.40
N VAL A 139 -24.75 14.29 -9.24
CA VAL A 139 -23.79 13.89 -8.20
C VAL A 139 -24.50 13.60 -6.90
N MET A 140 -23.88 12.82 -6.02
CA MET A 140 -24.30 12.63 -4.64
C MET A 140 -23.20 13.11 -3.70
N ILE A 141 -23.59 13.83 -2.65
CA ILE A 141 -22.70 14.26 -1.56
C ILE A 141 -23.09 13.60 -0.24
N SER A 142 -22.19 13.63 0.74
CA SER A 142 -22.42 13.04 2.07
C SER A 142 -23.54 13.74 2.84
N THR A 143 -24.07 13.06 3.86
CA THR A 143 -25.04 13.67 4.79
C THR A 143 -24.44 14.87 5.54
N ASP A 144 -23.16 14.78 5.90
CA ASP A 144 -22.47 15.84 6.63
C ASP A 144 -22.26 17.07 5.76
N ALA A 145 -21.86 16.90 4.50
CA ALA A 145 -21.74 17.99 3.53
C ALA A 145 -23.09 18.66 3.28
N GLY A 146 -24.16 17.87 3.09
CA GLY A 146 -25.50 18.41 2.93
C GLY A 146 -26.00 19.17 4.16
N THR A 147 -25.71 18.67 5.36
CA THR A 147 -26.07 19.34 6.63
C THR A 147 -25.30 20.65 6.81
N MET A 148 -24.00 20.65 6.49
CA MET A 148 -23.14 21.82 6.54
C MET A 148 -23.64 22.95 5.61
N LEU A 149 -24.07 22.59 4.39
CA LEU A 149 -24.44 23.56 3.35
C LEU A 149 -25.92 23.96 3.38
N HIS A 150 -26.78 23.24 4.11
CA HIS A 150 -28.24 23.36 4.02
C HIS A 150 -28.73 24.82 4.14
N ASP A 151 -28.36 25.52 5.22
CA ASP A 151 -28.87 26.86 5.50
C ASP A 151 -28.43 27.87 4.42
N GLU A 152 -27.22 27.70 3.87
CA GLU A 152 -26.71 28.54 2.78
C GLU A 152 -27.36 28.20 1.43
N ILE A 153 -27.71 26.94 1.17
CA ILE A 153 -28.50 26.55 -0.01
C ILE A 153 -29.90 27.15 0.08
N VAL A 154 -30.54 27.11 1.26
CA VAL A 154 -31.85 27.74 1.49
C VAL A 154 -31.77 29.26 1.33
N ALA A 155 -30.68 29.88 1.76
CA ALA A 155 -30.42 31.30 1.55
C ALA A 155 -30.10 31.66 0.08
N GLY A 156 -29.73 30.67 -0.74
CA GLY A 156 -29.36 30.84 -2.15
C GLY A 156 -27.94 31.36 -2.35
N ASN A 157 -27.05 31.14 -1.39
CA ASN A 157 -25.67 31.63 -1.39
C ASN A 157 -24.67 30.63 -1.97
N VAL A 158 -25.05 29.36 -2.08
CA VAL A 158 -24.14 28.29 -2.53
C VAL A 158 -24.07 28.24 -4.05
N GLU A 159 -22.86 28.34 -4.60
CA GLU A 159 -22.55 28.01 -5.99
C GLU A 159 -21.61 26.81 -6.03
N MET A 160 -21.87 25.88 -6.96
CA MET A 160 -21.08 24.67 -7.12
C MET A 160 -20.59 24.52 -8.55
N LEU A 161 -19.35 24.03 -8.68
CA LEU A 161 -18.82 23.42 -9.89
C LEU A 161 -19.04 21.90 -9.81
N ILE A 162 -19.68 21.33 -10.83
CA ILE A 162 -19.79 19.88 -11.04
C ILE A 162 -19.15 19.56 -12.38
N GLY A 163 -18.12 18.70 -12.37
CA GLY A 163 -17.46 18.25 -13.59
C GLY A 163 -15.94 18.39 -13.53
N SER A 164 -15.29 18.43 -14.69
CA SER A 164 -13.85 18.61 -14.78
C SER A 164 -13.45 20.04 -14.43
N VAL A 165 -12.41 20.17 -13.60
CA VAL A 165 -11.75 21.47 -13.33
C VAL A 165 -10.83 21.92 -14.48
N MET A 166 -10.66 21.10 -15.52
CA MET A 166 -9.72 21.37 -16.60
C MET A 166 -10.13 22.59 -17.42
N GLY A 167 -9.27 23.61 -17.42
CA GLY A 167 -9.46 24.86 -18.16
C GLY A 167 -10.46 25.83 -17.56
N VAL A 168 -10.97 25.58 -16.35
CA VAL A 168 -11.93 26.47 -15.65
C VAL A 168 -11.22 27.62 -14.95
N TYR A 169 -10.12 27.32 -14.26
CA TYR A 169 -9.36 28.29 -13.46
C TYR A 169 -8.06 28.67 -14.16
N GLU A 170 -7.53 29.86 -13.86
CA GLU A 170 -6.28 30.34 -14.47
C GLU A 170 -5.12 29.42 -14.09
N PHE A 171 -5.01 29.11 -12.79
CA PHE A 171 -3.96 28.29 -12.21
C PHE A 171 -4.59 27.15 -11.39
N ASN A 172 -4.27 25.92 -11.75
CA ASN A 172 -4.68 24.72 -11.03
C ASN A 172 -3.67 23.59 -11.29
N LEU A 173 -2.82 23.28 -10.32
CA LEU A 173 -1.85 22.20 -10.33
C LEU A 173 -2.32 21.11 -9.39
N ASN A 174 -2.01 19.87 -9.73
CA ASN A 174 -2.41 18.73 -8.91
C ASN A 174 -1.34 17.64 -8.92
N THR A 175 -1.23 16.96 -7.78
CA THR A 175 -0.56 15.67 -7.63
C THR A 175 -1.47 14.70 -6.85
N ALA A 176 -1.34 13.41 -7.13
CA ALA A 176 -2.15 12.34 -6.55
C ALA A 176 -1.38 11.00 -6.53
N SER A 177 -1.97 9.97 -5.95
CA SER A 177 -1.37 8.64 -5.81
C SER A 177 -0.89 8.04 -7.14
N LYS A 178 -1.69 8.17 -8.21
CA LYS A 178 -1.35 7.69 -9.57
C LYS A 178 -0.16 8.44 -10.21
N GLN A 179 0.18 9.61 -9.69
CA GLN A 179 1.26 10.48 -10.20
C GLN A 179 2.55 10.35 -9.39
N ALA A 180 2.42 9.96 -8.13
CA ALA A 180 3.49 9.93 -7.15
C ALA A 180 4.34 8.65 -7.24
N MET A 181 5.65 8.80 -7.01
CA MET A 181 6.52 7.68 -6.68
C MET A 181 6.30 7.33 -5.20
N ILE A 182 5.95 6.08 -4.94
CA ILE A 182 5.76 5.51 -3.60
C ILE A 182 6.67 4.28 -3.43
N PRO A 183 7.01 3.90 -2.19
CA PRO A 183 7.80 2.71 -1.91
C PRO A 183 7.08 1.44 -2.37
N GLN A 184 7.84 0.35 -2.55
CA GLN A 184 7.26 -0.91 -3.01
C GLN A 184 6.22 -1.51 -2.07
N TYR A 185 6.36 -1.25 -0.79
CA TYR A 185 5.48 -1.76 0.25
C TYR A 185 5.08 -0.60 1.14
N SER A 186 3.88 -0.67 1.72
CA SER A 186 3.44 0.25 2.77
C SER A 186 3.87 -0.24 4.15
N ALA A 187 4.12 -1.54 4.29
CA ALA A 187 4.81 -2.10 5.45
C ALA A 187 5.76 -3.21 5.04
N LEU A 188 6.96 -3.19 5.61
CA LEU A 188 7.95 -4.25 5.47
C LEU A 188 8.75 -4.35 6.76
N PRO A 189 9.22 -5.54 7.16
CA PRO A 189 10.08 -5.62 8.31
C PRO A 189 11.34 -4.76 8.23
N GLY A 190 11.62 -4.00 9.30
CA GLY A 190 12.73 -3.04 9.33
C GLY A 190 14.10 -3.70 9.04
N ALA A 191 14.30 -4.95 9.48
CA ALA A 191 15.52 -5.70 9.17
C ALA A 191 15.62 -6.08 7.69
N LEU A 192 14.51 -6.37 6.99
CA LEU A 192 14.52 -6.60 5.55
C LEU A 192 14.86 -5.32 4.79
N ALA A 193 14.21 -4.21 5.16
CA ALA A 193 14.49 -2.90 4.57
C ALA A 193 15.96 -2.50 4.76
N THR A 194 16.52 -2.73 5.95
CA THR A 194 17.91 -2.38 6.25
C THR A 194 18.91 -3.32 5.54
N ALA A 195 18.63 -4.62 5.47
CA ALA A 195 19.57 -5.62 4.94
C ALA A 195 19.94 -5.41 3.46
N ILE A 196 19.01 -4.88 2.65
CA ILE A 196 19.26 -4.62 1.22
C ILE A 196 19.67 -3.16 0.95
N GLY A 197 19.74 -2.32 1.98
CA GLY A 197 19.92 -0.88 1.82
C GLY A 197 18.73 -0.28 1.06
N PHE A 198 17.52 -0.49 1.57
CA PHE A 198 16.28 0.02 0.97
C PHE A 198 16.46 1.47 0.52
N SER A 199 16.13 1.72 -0.74
CA SER A 199 16.18 3.03 -1.36
C SER A 199 14.83 3.23 -2.02
N SER A 200 14.13 4.29 -1.62
CA SER A 200 12.87 4.66 -2.26
C SER A 200 13.15 5.79 -3.24
N ALA A 201 12.85 5.56 -4.52
CA ALA A 201 12.83 6.64 -5.49
C ALA A 201 11.73 7.65 -5.10
N MET A 202 12.05 8.94 -5.16
CA MET A 202 11.15 10.01 -4.73
C MET A 202 10.83 10.95 -5.89
N GLY A 203 9.61 11.48 -5.90
CA GLY A 203 9.15 12.42 -6.91
C GLY A 203 7.69 12.23 -7.29
N THR A 204 7.13 13.17 -8.05
CA THR A 204 5.75 13.09 -8.52
C THR A 204 5.57 13.78 -9.86
N TRP A 205 4.58 13.35 -10.62
CA TRP A 205 4.04 14.14 -11.73
C TRP A 205 3.14 15.24 -11.19
N VAL A 206 3.36 16.45 -11.68
CA VAL A 206 2.44 17.56 -11.48
C VAL A 206 1.70 17.76 -12.78
N LYS A 207 0.37 17.77 -12.71
CA LYS A 207 -0.50 18.08 -13.85
C LYS A 207 -1.06 19.49 -13.72
N ASN A 208 -1.15 20.21 -14.83
CA ASN A 208 -1.78 21.53 -14.86
C ASN A 208 -3.18 21.45 -15.47
N PHE A 209 -4.18 21.58 -14.62
CA PHE A 209 -5.58 21.71 -14.98
C PHE A 209 -6.00 23.16 -15.24
N GLY A 210 -5.17 24.15 -14.95
CA GLY A 210 -5.45 25.56 -15.25
C GLY A 210 -5.43 25.84 -16.74
N TYR A 211 -6.11 26.90 -17.20
CA TYR A 211 -6.06 27.34 -18.60
C TYR A 211 -4.79 28.16 -18.94
N ALA A 212 -4.00 28.55 -17.93
CA ALA A 212 -2.71 29.22 -18.12
C ALA A 212 -1.54 28.29 -17.83
N ASP A 213 -0.45 28.48 -18.55
CA ASP A 213 0.83 27.80 -18.27
C ASP A 213 1.40 28.29 -16.93
N GLN A 214 2.01 27.38 -16.18
CA GLN A 214 2.71 27.73 -14.94
C GLN A 214 4.21 27.52 -15.08
N SER A 215 4.99 28.58 -14.87
CA SER A 215 6.45 28.53 -14.81
C SER A 215 6.94 28.48 -13.36
N ASP A 216 8.20 28.08 -13.18
CA ASP A 216 8.87 28.04 -11.87
C ASP A 216 8.17 27.17 -10.82
N VAL A 217 7.48 26.11 -11.26
CA VAL A 217 6.89 25.09 -10.39
C VAL A 217 8.00 24.20 -9.85
N SER A 218 7.96 23.83 -8.57
CA SER A 218 8.83 22.81 -7.95
C SER A 218 8.03 21.93 -7.00
N VAL A 219 8.60 20.81 -6.58
CA VAL A 219 7.99 19.91 -5.59
C VAL A 219 8.94 19.77 -4.40
N THR A 220 8.41 19.93 -3.20
CA THR A 220 9.11 19.60 -1.96
C THR A 220 8.63 18.23 -1.49
N GLY A 221 9.57 17.31 -1.25
CA GLY A 221 9.31 16.04 -0.59
C GLY A 221 9.83 16.08 0.83
N THR A 222 8.96 15.81 1.81
CA THR A 222 9.35 15.68 3.22
C THR A 222 9.02 14.29 3.72
N VAL A 223 9.92 13.67 4.50
CA VAL A 223 9.62 12.43 5.24
C VAL A 223 9.85 12.67 6.71
N THR A 224 8.89 12.29 7.54
CA THR A 224 8.97 12.34 9.00
C THR A 224 8.93 10.94 9.60
N ASN A 225 9.60 10.74 10.74
CA ASN A 225 9.49 9.54 11.56
C ASN A 225 9.32 9.96 13.03
N GLY A 226 8.20 9.56 13.64
CA GLY A 226 7.85 9.96 15.01
C GLY A 226 7.80 11.49 15.19
N GLY A 227 7.37 12.21 14.15
CA GLY A 227 7.32 13.68 14.11
C GLY A 227 8.64 14.39 13.82
N ASN A 228 9.75 13.66 13.67
CA ASN A 228 11.04 14.25 13.29
C ASN A 228 11.23 14.17 11.78
N THR A 229 11.55 15.28 11.12
CA THR A 229 11.92 15.31 9.71
C THR A 229 13.25 14.58 9.49
N VAL A 230 13.24 13.53 8.67
CA VAL A 230 14.41 12.71 8.30
C VAL A 230 14.81 12.87 6.84
N TYR A 231 13.98 13.57 6.06
CA TYR A 231 14.20 13.92 4.65
C TYR A 231 13.42 15.20 4.35
N ASP A 232 14.06 16.15 3.68
CA ASP A 232 13.47 17.42 3.25
C ASP A 232 14.26 17.90 2.04
N GLU A 233 13.74 17.59 0.86
CA GLU A 233 14.40 17.91 -0.41
C GLU A 233 13.40 18.61 -1.33
N THR A 234 13.89 19.59 -2.09
CA THR A 234 13.12 20.30 -3.11
C THR A 234 13.71 20.04 -4.48
N SER A 235 12.86 19.73 -5.45
CA SER A 235 13.27 19.51 -6.82
C SER A 235 13.71 20.81 -7.51
N GLY A 236 14.34 20.69 -8.68
CA GLY A 236 14.54 21.84 -9.56
C GLY A 236 13.20 22.38 -10.09
N THR A 237 13.20 23.62 -10.56
CA THR A 237 11.99 24.22 -11.13
C THR A 237 11.76 23.82 -12.59
N ALA A 238 10.49 23.71 -12.98
CA ALA A 238 10.07 23.48 -14.37
C ALA A 238 8.78 24.22 -14.70
N SER A 239 8.45 24.31 -15.99
CA SER A 239 7.14 24.80 -16.44
C SER A 239 6.18 23.64 -16.69
N VAL A 240 4.93 23.80 -16.30
CA VAL A 240 3.83 22.85 -16.56
C VAL A 240 2.81 23.55 -17.45
N ILE A 241 2.77 23.13 -18.71
CA ILE A 241 1.89 23.71 -19.74
C ILE A 241 0.44 23.35 -19.42
N SER A 242 -0.51 24.25 -19.70
CA SER A 242 -1.94 24.00 -19.52
C SER A 242 -2.38 22.70 -20.20
N GLY A 243 -3.06 21.84 -19.45
CA GLY A 243 -3.52 20.53 -19.90
C GLY A 243 -2.44 19.44 -19.95
N ASP A 244 -1.19 19.77 -19.63
CA ASP A 244 -0.04 18.85 -19.66
C ASP A 244 0.47 18.52 -18.25
N SER A 245 1.53 17.71 -18.17
CA SER A 245 2.17 17.31 -16.92
C SER A 245 3.70 17.35 -17.01
N ALA A 246 4.36 17.53 -15.87
CA ALA A 246 5.81 17.44 -15.76
C ALA A 246 6.21 16.59 -14.54
N PHE A 247 7.25 15.78 -14.68
CA PHE A 247 7.77 14.97 -13.58
C PHE A 247 8.85 15.73 -12.80
N PHE A 248 8.68 15.76 -11.49
CA PHE A 248 9.62 16.37 -10.56
C PHE A 248 10.33 15.29 -9.76
N ALA A 249 11.52 14.90 -10.23
CA ALA A 249 12.38 13.95 -9.54
C ALA A 249 13.00 14.60 -8.28
N LEU A 250 13.10 13.81 -7.22
CA LEU A 250 13.78 14.16 -5.98
C LEU A 250 14.91 13.16 -5.73
N PRO A 251 15.91 13.49 -4.90
CA PRO A 251 16.91 12.52 -4.45
C PRO A 251 16.26 11.31 -3.79
N ASP A 252 16.80 10.10 -3.99
CA ASP A 252 16.26 8.91 -3.33
C ASP A 252 16.27 9.06 -1.81
N PHE A 253 15.19 8.60 -1.17
CA PHE A 253 15.12 8.50 0.28
C PHE A 253 15.83 7.23 0.76
N THR A 254 16.88 7.42 1.54
CA THR A 254 17.64 6.33 2.18
C THR A 254 17.85 6.62 3.67
N GLN A 255 17.93 5.57 4.48
CA GLN A 255 18.27 5.64 5.90
C GLN A 255 19.28 4.54 6.25
N GLY A 256 20.08 4.76 7.29
CA GLY A 256 21.00 3.74 7.80
C GLY A 256 20.30 2.60 8.54
N ASN A 257 19.13 2.87 9.10
CA ASN A 257 18.27 1.89 9.77
C ASN A 257 16.81 2.32 9.61
N TYR A 258 15.93 1.36 9.33
CA TYR A 258 14.50 1.58 9.20
C TYR A 258 13.75 1.03 10.41
N ASP A 259 13.02 1.88 11.11
CA ASP A 259 12.21 1.52 12.26
C ASP A 259 11.04 2.50 12.45
N GLY A 260 9.86 1.97 12.78
CA GLY A 260 8.66 2.76 13.03
C GLY A 260 7.94 3.24 11.77
N LEU A 261 7.01 4.18 11.96
CA LEU A 261 6.18 4.74 10.92
C LEU A 261 6.82 5.99 10.32
N TYR A 262 7.03 5.95 9.00
CA TYR A 262 7.46 7.05 8.19
C TYR A 262 6.26 7.65 7.47
N GLU A 263 6.08 8.96 7.55
CA GLU A 263 5.06 9.69 6.80
C GLU A 263 5.75 10.61 5.80
N ALA A 264 5.41 10.44 4.52
CA ALA A 264 6.01 11.16 3.42
C ALA A 264 4.96 12.04 2.73
N THR A 265 5.33 13.27 2.43
CA THR A 265 4.46 14.27 1.82
C THR A 265 5.16 14.92 0.65
N TYR A 266 4.47 14.99 -0.49
CA TYR A 266 4.84 15.84 -1.61
C TYR A 266 3.98 17.12 -1.58
N THR A 267 4.62 18.26 -1.72
CA THR A 267 3.97 19.57 -1.79
C THR A 267 4.42 20.29 -3.05
N ILE A 268 3.47 20.62 -3.92
CA ILE A 268 3.70 21.45 -5.09
C ILE A 268 3.91 22.89 -4.62
N ASN A 269 4.93 23.54 -5.16
CA ASN A 269 5.22 24.95 -4.98
C ASN A 269 5.13 25.64 -6.33
N SER A 270 4.36 26.71 -6.41
CA SER A 270 4.22 27.55 -7.60
C SER A 270 4.25 29.04 -7.19
N PRO A 271 4.63 29.95 -8.11
CA PRO A 271 4.64 31.38 -7.83
C PRO A 271 3.24 32.00 -7.84
N ASN A 272 2.27 31.32 -8.47
CA ASN A 272 0.90 31.78 -8.60
C ASN A 272 -0.01 31.09 -7.58
N GLU A 273 -1.02 31.80 -7.11
CA GLU A 273 -2.03 31.21 -6.24
C GLU A 273 -2.87 30.20 -7.01
N ASP A 274 -2.84 28.97 -6.52
CA ASP A 274 -3.54 27.85 -7.11
C ASP A 274 -4.99 27.79 -6.62
N ALA A 275 -5.93 27.50 -7.51
CA ALA A 275 -7.36 27.47 -7.16
C ALA A 275 -7.72 26.33 -6.19
N PHE A 276 -6.91 25.26 -6.11
CA PHE A 276 -7.18 24.11 -5.24
C PHE A 276 -5.94 23.79 -4.39
N PRO A 277 -5.58 24.63 -3.40
CA PRO A 277 -4.36 24.43 -2.62
C PRO A 277 -4.32 23.07 -1.89
N THR A 278 -5.46 22.44 -1.64
CA THR A 278 -5.56 21.13 -0.99
C THR A 278 -5.08 19.97 -1.85
N ASP A 279 -5.17 20.07 -3.18
CA ASP A 279 -4.76 18.99 -4.09
C ASP A 279 -3.32 19.17 -4.63
N ASN A 280 -2.64 20.21 -4.14
CA ASN A 280 -1.22 20.43 -4.26
C ASN A 280 -0.38 19.62 -3.27
N VAL A 281 -1.03 18.80 -2.44
CA VAL A 281 -0.39 18.01 -1.40
C VAL A 281 -0.83 16.55 -1.53
N PHE A 282 0.15 15.64 -1.52
CA PHE A 282 -0.11 14.20 -1.47
C PHE A 282 0.74 13.56 -0.37
N THR A 283 0.10 12.81 0.52
CA THR A 283 0.75 12.16 1.67
C THR A 283 0.51 10.65 1.64
N TRP A 284 1.55 9.89 1.97
CA TRP A 284 1.51 8.44 2.11
C TRP A 284 2.40 8.01 3.29
N ASN A 285 2.29 6.75 3.71
CA ASN A 285 3.11 6.23 4.81
C ASN A 285 3.78 4.89 4.50
N TYR A 286 4.85 4.65 5.24
CA TYR A 286 5.64 3.42 5.21
C TYR A 286 5.95 2.97 6.63
N LEU A 287 5.61 1.74 6.99
CA LEU A 287 5.88 1.15 8.29
C LEU A 287 7.04 0.16 8.20
N ALA A 288 8.12 0.46 8.92
CA ALA A 288 9.20 -0.47 9.18
C ALA A 288 8.99 -1.15 10.54
N SER A 289 8.35 -2.33 10.58
CA SER A 289 8.01 -3.02 11.83
C SER A 289 8.09 -4.55 11.69
N ASP A 290 7.10 -5.29 12.15
CA ASP A 290 6.93 -6.74 12.00
C ASP A 290 5.72 -7.08 11.11
N VAL A 291 5.28 -6.11 10.31
CA VAL A 291 4.16 -6.23 9.38
C VAL A 291 4.67 -6.14 7.94
N PHE A 292 4.13 -6.98 7.08
CA PHE A 292 4.19 -6.84 5.64
C PHE A 292 2.81 -6.44 5.10
N ALA A 293 2.74 -5.41 4.25
CA ALA A 293 1.51 -5.03 3.53
C ALA A 293 1.78 -4.07 2.36
N TYR A 294 0.92 -4.13 1.35
CA TYR A 294 0.78 -3.07 0.32
C TYR A 294 -0.24 -2.01 0.75
N ALA A 295 -1.30 -2.42 1.44
CA ALA A 295 -2.31 -1.47 1.91
C ALA A 295 -1.74 -0.43 2.86
N ARG A 296 -2.28 0.79 2.75
CA ARG A 296 -1.96 1.90 3.63
C ARG A 296 -2.12 1.49 5.10
N ILE A 297 -1.21 1.99 5.93
CA ILE A 297 -1.16 1.65 7.35
C ILE A 297 -1.93 2.70 8.16
N ASP A 298 -2.76 2.25 9.10
CA ASP A 298 -3.38 3.16 10.08
C ASP A 298 -2.30 3.64 11.06
N PRO A 299 -2.04 4.96 11.15
CA PRO A 299 -1.01 5.51 12.02
C PRO A 299 -1.27 5.25 13.52
N THR A 300 -2.50 4.89 13.90
CA THR A 300 -2.93 4.70 15.29
C THR A 300 -2.64 3.29 15.80
N ASN A 301 -2.97 2.28 15.00
CA ASN A 301 -2.83 0.86 15.39
C ASN A 301 -1.72 0.12 14.64
N LEU A 302 -1.11 0.76 13.62
CA LEU A 302 -0.03 0.22 12.79
C LEU A 302 -0.42 -1.04 11.99
N LEU A 303 -1.70 -1.15 11.62
CA LEU A 303 -2.24 -2.25 10.81
C LEU A 303 -2.63 -1.78 9.41
N PRO A 304 -2.62 -2.67 8.40
CA PRO A 304 -3.14 -2.37 7.07
C PRO A 304 -4.65 -2.06 7.13
N ILE A 305 -5.09 -1.07 6.37
CA ILE A 305 -6.49 -0.63 6.30
C ILE A 305 -7.17 -1.25 5.06
N GLY A 306 -8.37 -1.79 5.24
CA GLY A 306 -9.31 -1.99 4.14
C GLY A 306 -10.14 -0.73 3.93
N GLU A 307 -9.76 0.11 2.97
CA GLU A 307 -10.45 1.37 2.65
C GLU A 307 -11.78 1.11 1.93
N GLN A 308 -11.82 0.00 1.19
CA GLN A 308 -13.02 -0.50 0.54
C GLN A 308 -13.17 -2.01 0.75
N HIS A 309 -14.40 -2.52 0.62
CA HIS A 309 -14.68 -3.95 0.68
C HIS A 309 -15.43 -4.38 -0.57
N VAL A 310 -14.83 -5.30 -1.32
CA VAL A 310 -15.36 -5.78 -2.60
C VAL A 310 -15.47 -7.31 -2.61
N ARG A 311 -16.28 -7.81 -3.53
CA ARG A 311 -16.38 -9.23 -3.89
C ARG A 311 -16.74 -9.35 -5.37
N THR A 312 -16.58 -10.55 -5.93
CA THR A 312 -17.08 -10.85 -7.27
C THR A 312 -18.61 -10.97 -7.26
N ALA A 313 -19.25 -10.63 -8.39
CA ALA A 313 -20.71 -10.61 -8.52
C ALA A 313 -21.35 -12.01 -8.47
N ASP A 314 -20.56 -13.07 -8.70
CA ASP A 314 -21.06 -14.43 -8.96
C ASP A 314 -21.40 -15.25 -7.71
N GLY A 315 -21.37 -14.64 -6.52
CA GLY A 315 -21.96 -15.23 -5.30
C GLY A 315 -21.30 -16.54 -4.82
N ILE A 316 -20.01 -16.74 -5.13
CA ILE A 316 -19.19 -17.87 -4.69
C ILE A 316 -18.14 -17.43 -3.66
N THR A 317 -17.40 -18.40 -3.10
CA THR A 317 -16.27 -18.15 -2.19
C THR A 317 -15.29 -17.14 -2.79
N PHE A 318 -14.79 -16.20 -2.00
CA PHE A 318 -13.90 -15.15 -2.49
C PHE A 318 -12.55 -15.22 -1.77
N GLN A 319 -11.45 -15.07 -2.52
CA GLN A 319 -10.11 -14.97 -1.94
C GLN A 319 -9.25 -13.97 -2.70
N THR A 320 -8.48 -13.26 -1.91
CA THR A 320 -7.56 -12.22 -2.35
C THR A 320 -6.23 -12.39 -1.65
N CYS A 321 -5.12 -12.13 -2.36
CA CYS A 321 -3.78 -12.46 -1.90
C CYS A 321 -2.78 -11.35 -2.20
N SER A 322 -1.96 -10.97 -1.22
CA SER A 322 -0.79 -10.11 -1.42
C SER A 322 0.43 -10.95 -1.76
N TYR A 323 1.18 -10.55 -2.80
CA TYR A 323 2.40 -11.23 -3.25
C TYR A 323 3.62 -10.76 -2.46
N PHE A 324 4.48 -11.70 -2.07
CA PHE A 324 5.73 -11.40 -1.37
C PHE A 324 6.89 -12.25 -1.89
N SER A 325 8.00 -11.60 -2.20
CA SER A 325 9.28 -12.26 -2.43
C SER A 325 10.42 -11.36 -1.94
N HIS A 326 11.41 -11.94 -1.27
CA HIS A 326 12.54 -11.17 -0.76
C HIS A 326 13.82 -12.03 -0.68
N PRO A 327 15.01 -11.48 -1.01
CA PRO A 327 16.27 -12.22 -0.98
C PRO A 327 16.78 -12.60 0.41
N ASN A 328 16.20 -12.03 1.46
CA ASN A 328 16.52 -12.31 2.87
C ASN A 328 15.26 -12.74 3.66
N ALA A 329 14.27 -13.31 2.97
CA ALA A 329 13.03 -13.75 3.61
C ALA A 329 13.27 -14.80 4.71
N SER A 330 14.32 -15.61 4.61
CA SER A 330 14.66 -16.66 5.58
C SER A 330 15.11 -16.15 6.94
N MET A 331 15.12 -14.84 7.16
CA MET A 331 15.28 -14.27 8.50
C MET A 331 13.96 -14.25 9.28
N PHE A 332 12.84 -14.62 8.68
CA PHE A 332 11.51 -14.40 9.26
C PHE A 332 10.63 -15.66 9.25
N THR A 333 9.75 -15.72 10.24
CA THR A 333 8.60 -16.61 10.28
C THR A 333 7.32 -15.83 10.07
N VAL A 334 6.36 -16.45 9.38
CA VAL A 334 4.98 -15.95 9.26
C VAL A 334 4.17 -16.48 10.43
N GLU A 335 3.61 -15.60 11.24
CA GLU A 335 2.77 -15.99 12.39
C GLU A 335 1.27 -15.96 12.08
N GLY A 336 0.86 -15.11 11.14
CA GLY A 336 -0.56 -14.86 10.89
C GLY A 336 -0.80 -13.84 9.80
N ILE A 337 -2.06 -13.71 9.41
CA ILE A 337 -2.54 -12.84 8.35
C ILE A 337 -3.40 -11.72 8.94
N TYR A 338 -3.17 -10.49 8.48
CA TYR A 338 -4.04 -9.35 8.73
C TYR A 338 -5.00 -9.17 7.56
N THR A 339 -6.29 -9.01 7.84
CA THR A 339 -7.34 -8.80 6.83
C THR A 339 -8.54 -8.10 7.44
N SER A 340 -9.47 -7.63 6.62
CA SER A 340 -10.77 -7.10 7.07
C SER A 340 -11.90 -7.63 6.19
N GLY A 341 -13.09 -7.69 6.77
CA GLY A 341 -14.30 -8.17 6.12
C GLY A 341 -15.50 -7.29 6.44
N ALA A 342 -16.44 -7.21 5.51
CA ALA A 342 -17.70 -6.48 5.68
C ALA A 342 -18.85 -7.18 4.98
N LYS A 343 -20.09 -6.88 5.37
CA LYS A 343 -21.30 -7.26 4.63
C LYS A 343 -22.09 -6.02 4.21
N SER A 344 -22.75 -6.12 3.05
CA SER A 344 -23.59 -5.03 2.53
C SER A 344 -24.80 -4.75 3.43
N GLY A 345 -25.26 -3.51 3.47
CA GLY A 345 -26.52 -3.14 4.15
C GLY A 345 -26.45 -3.12 5.68
N GLY A 346 -25.25 -3.01 6.26
CA GLY A 346 -25.07 -2.92 7.71
C GLY A 346 -25.38 -4.23 8.45
N VAL A 347 -25.26 -5.37 7.77
CA VAL A 347 -25.46 -6.69 8.39
C VAL A 347 -24.22 -7.02 9.23
N THR A 348 -24.46 -7.44 10.47
CA THR A 348 -23.40 -7.77 11.45
C THR A 348 -22.44 -8.85 10.94
N MET A 349 -21.13 -8.64 11.16
CA MET A 349 -20.11 -9.66 10.93
C MET A 349 -20.09 -10.76 11.99
N GLN A 350 -20.83 -10.65 13.09
CA GLN A 350 -20.85 -11.68 14.13
C GLN A 350 -21.23 -13.07 13.56
N ASP A 351 -20.52 -14.10 14.00
CA ASP A 351 -20.60 -15.49 13.56
C ASP A 351 -20.15 -15.75 12.11
N GLU A 352 -19.67 -14.73 11.38
CA GLU A 352 -19.01 -14.93 10.09
C GLU A 352 -17.62 -15.55 10.27
N TYR A 353 -17.14 -16.18 9.20
CA TYR A 353 -15.89 -16.91 9.17
C TYR A 353 -14.96 -16.35 8.09
N LEU A 354 -13.69 -16.18 8.44
CA LEU A 354 -12.59 -15.89 7.52
C LEU A 354 -11.43 -16.85 7.75
N GLU A 355 -10.69 -17.14 6.68
CA GLU A 355 -9.49 -17.95 6.73
C GLU A 355 -8.29 -17.12 6.22
N GLY A 356 -7.19 -17.16 6.97
CA GLY A 356 -5.90 -16.66 6.56
C GLY A 356 -5.09 -17.81 5.98
N ARG A 357 -4.58 -17.67 4.76
CA ARG A 357 -3.86 -18.74 4.05
C ARG A 357 -2.51 -18.25 3.55
N LEU A 358 -1.49 -19.09 3.70
CA LEU A 358 -0.17 -18.90 3.13
C LEU A 358 0.04 -19.91 2.01
N PHE A 359 0.41 -19.43 0.83
CA PHE A 359 0.81 -20.29 -0.29
C PHE A 359 2.23 -19.98 -0.75
N GLU A 360 2.90 -20.99 -1.31
CA GLU A 360 4.04 -20.81 -2.19
C GLU A 360 3.54 -20.90 -3.64
N TRP A 361 4.03 -20.00 -4.48
CA TRP A 361 3.71 -19.98 -5.90
C TRP A 361 4.92 -20.43 -6.70
N LEU A 362 4.84 -21.65 -7.21
CA LEU A 362 5.96 -22.34 -7.85
C LEU A 362 6.13 -21.96 -9.33
N ASP A 363 5.28 -21.08 -9.85
CA ASP A 363 5.34 -20.66 -11.25
C ASP A 363 6.64 -19.92 -11.56
N VAL A 364 7.23 -20.30 -12.69
CA VAL A 364 8.47 -19.74 -13.19
C VAL A 364 8.14 -18.70 -14.24
N PHE A 365 7.87 -17.49 -13.76
CA PHE A 365 7.68 -16.31 -14.59
C PHE A 365 8.84 -15.34 -14.43
N THR A 366 9.15 -14.63 -15.51
CA THR A 366 10.19 -13.59 -15.57
C THR A 366 9.64 -12.19 -15.41
N GLY A 367 8.32 -12.03 -15.59
CA GLY A 367 7.61 -10.79 -15.41
C GLY A 367 6.16 -11.01 -15.02
N TRP A 368 5.40 -9.93 -14.88
CA TRP A 368 3.95 -10.02 -14.66
C TRP A 368 3.24 -10.60 -15.89
N SER A 369 3.74 -10.29 -17.09
CA SER A 369 3.07 -10.65 -18.35
C SER A 369 3.03 -12.15 -18.67
N ASP A 370 3.92 -12.96 -18.09
CA ASP A 370 4.00 -14.41 -18.26
C ASP A 370 3.56 -15.18 -17.00
N ALA A 371 3.16 -14.49 -15.95
CA ALA A 371 2.73 -15.08 -14.69
C ALA A 371 1.34 -15.74 -14.80
N THR A 372 1.24 -17.00 -14.36
CA THR A 372 0.00 -17.79 -14.41
C THR A 372 -0.51 -18.09 -13.01
N THR A 373 -1.82 -18.30 -12.85
CA THR A 373 -2.39 -18.70 -11.54
C THR A 373 -2.22 -20.19 -11.23
N ASN A 374 -1.29 -20.87 -11.91
CA ASN A 374 -1.02 -22.30 -11.72
C ASN A 374 0.05 -22.53 -10.65
N ASP A 375 0.18 -23.78 -10.21
CA ASP A 375 1.26 -24.23 -9.32
C ASP A 375 1.38 -23.47 -7.99
N ILE A 376 0.21 -23.12 -7.42
CA ILE A 376 0.08 -22.53 -6.10
C ILE A 376 -0.17 -23.65 -5.08
N ILE A 377 0.72 -23.79 -4.10
CA ILE A 377 0.63 -24.82 -3.05
C ILE A 377 0.38 -24.17 -1.69
N MET A 378 -0.59 -24.69 -0.94
CA MET A 378 -0.87 -24.20 0.41
C MET A 378 0.19 -24.73 1.38
N LEU A 379 0.78 -23.82 2.14
CA LEU A 379 1.82 -24.12 3.13
C LEU A 379 1.26 -24.14 4.55
N ALA A 380 0.43 -23.15 4.88
CA ALA A 380 -0.18 -23.00 6.19
C ALA A 380 -1.52 -22.27 6.08
N SER A 381 -2.39 -22.45 7.07
CA SER A 381 -3.61 -21.67 7.20
C SER A 381 -3.99 -21.45 8.67
N GLY A 382 -4.92 -20.52 8.88
CA GLY A 382 -5.49 -20.15 10.16
C GLY A 382 -6.93 -19.72 9.97
N GLU A 383 -7.74 -19.78 11.03
CA GLU A 383 -9.17 -19.51 10.96
C GLU A 383 -9.56 -18.45 11.98
N TYR A 384 -10.56 -17.64 11.63
CA TYR A 384 -11.14 -16.65 12.52
C TYR A 384 -12.65 -16.65 12.40
N VAL A 385 -13.33 -16.67 13.55
CA VAL A 385 -14.78 -16.50 13.65
C VAL A 385 -15.03 -15.21 14.42
N TYR A 386 -15.88 -14.35 13.86
CA TYR A 386 -16.20 -13.05 14.45
C TYR A 386 -17.08 -13.22 15.71
N ASP A 387 -16.53 -12.89 16.88
CA ASP A 387 -17.27 -12.91 18.15
C ASP A 387 -18.20 -11.69 18.33
N SER A 388 -18.00 -10.64 17.54
CA SER A 388 -18.78 -9.41 17.52
C SER A 388 -18.77 -8.77 16.12
N ASP A 389 -19.56 -7.71 15.94
CA ASP A 389 -19.55 -6.95 14.70
C ASP A 389 -18.29 -6.07 14.60
N LEU A 390 -17.26 -6.61 13.95
CA LEU A 390 -16.01 -5.92 13.61
C LEU A 390 -15.97 -5.60 12.10
N SER A 391 -17.11 -5.23 11.53
CA SER A 391 -17.24 -4.89 10.11
C SER A 391 -16.28 -3.77 9.73
N GLN A 392 -15.52 -3.98 8.64
CA GLN A 392 -14.48 -3.09 8.12
C GLN A 392 -13.25 -2.90 9.02
N GLU A 393 -13.23 -3.48 10.21
CA GLU A 393 -12.05 -3.47 11.08
C GLU A 393 -11.04 -4.55 10.68
N THR A 394 -9.75 -4.22 10.78
CA THR A 394 -8.68 -5.19 10.53
C THR A 394 -8.56 -6.17 11.68
N ILE A 395 -8.71 -7.45 11.37
CA ILE A 395 -8.54 -8.58 12.28
C ILE A 395 -7.20 -9.27 12.05
N TYR A 396 -6.76 -10.04 13.05
CA TYR A 396 -5.59 -10.89 12.98
C TYR A 396 -6.00 -12.37 13.00
N ILE A 397 -5.58 -13.12 11.99
CA ILE A 397 -5.81 -14.55 11.85
C ILE A 397 -4.49 -15.29 12.08
N PRO A 398 -4.24 -15.87 13.27
CA PRO A 398 -3.02 -16.62 13.53
C PRO A 398 -3.01 -17.90 12.67
N LEU A 399 -1.87 -18.23 12.07
CA LEU A 399 -1.68 -19.54 11.44
C LEU A 399 -1.69 -20.63 12.51
N GLN A 400 -2.17 -21.83 12.16
CA GLN A 400 -2.18 -22.98 13.06
C GLN A 400 -0.77 -23.33 13.56
N GLU A 401 0.22 -23.21 12.67
CA GLU A 401 1.64 -23.32 12.98
C GLU A 401 2.38 -22.19 12.23
N PRO A 402 3.32 -21.48 12.88
CA PRO A 402 4.15 -20.50 12.19
C PRO A 402 4.97 -21.15 11.07
N TYR A 403 5.18 -20.43 9.98
CA TYR A 403 5.92 -20.93 8.81
C TYR A 403 7.22 -20.16 8.61
N GLU A 404 8.35 -20.86 8.60
CA GLU A 404 9.67 -20.27 8.30
C GLU A 404 9.79 -20.01 6.80
N LEU A 405 10.11 -18.76 6.42
CA LEU A 405 10.27 -18.40 5.03
C LEU A 405 11.63 -18.86 4.48
N GLU A 406 11.74 -18.94 3.17
CA GLU A 406 12.98 -19.21 2.43
C GLU A 406 13.28 -18.04 1.48
N ASP A 407 14.57 -17.75 1.29
CA ASP A 407 15.02 -16.65 0.44
C ASP A 407 14.60 -16.85 -1.02
N ASN A 408 14.18 -15.75 -1.66
CA ASN A 408 13.81 -15.69 -3.08
C ASN A 408 12.66 -16.62 -3.50
N LYS A 409 11.92 -17.20 -2.54
CA LYS A 409 10.65 -17.86 -2.83
C LYS A 409 9.54 -16.84 -3.04
N LYS A 410 8.48 -17.28 -3.71
CA LYS A 410 7.31 -16.47 -4.04
C LYS A 410 6.16 -16.92 -3.15
N TYR A 411 5.73 -16.03 -2.28
CA TYR A 411 4.66 -16.29 -1.32
C TYR A 411 3.41 -15.49 -1.64
N LEU A 412 2.26 -16.06 -1.29
CA LEU A 412 0.97 -15.39 -1.34
C LEU A 412 0.35 -15.43 0.05
N PHE A 413 0.15 -14.25 0.63
CA PHE A 413 -0.59 -14.07 1.88
C PHE A 413 -2.04 -13.77 1.54
N CYS A 414 -2.96 -14.65 1.90
CA CYS A 414 -4.32 -14.61 1.40
C CYS A 414 -5.35 -14.50 2.52
N SER A 415 -6.43 -13.78 2.21
CA SER A 415 -7.68 -13.83 2.94
C SER A 415 -8.71 -14.56 2.10
N PHE A 416 -9.43 -15.50 2.72
CA PHE A 416 -10.48 -16.28 2.08
C PHE A 416 -11.77 -16.20 2.90
N SER A 417 -12.88 -16.03 2.20
CA SER A 417 -14.21 -16.25 2.76
C SER A 417 -14.96 -17.33 1.98
N PRO A 418 -15.53 -18.33 2.66
CA PRO A 418 -16.48 -19.24 2.05
C PRO A 418 -17.89 -18.64 1.91
N SER A 419 -18.15 -17.51 2.58
CA SER A 419 -19.45 -16.85 2.57
C SER A 419 -19.59 -16.03 1.29
N ALA A 420 -20.72 -16.20 0.61
CA ALA A 420 -21.04 -15.36 -0.53
C ALA A 420 -21.26 -13.91 -0.07
N ASP A 421 -21.74 -13.69 1.15
CA ASP A 421 -22.18 -12.36 1.59
C ASP A 421 -21.06 -11.47 2.12
N VAL A 422 -19.85 -12.03 2.32
CA VAL A 422 -18.69 -11.32 2.86
C VAL A 422 -17.85 -10.69 1.75
N PHE A 423 -17.57 -9.41 1.92
CA PHE A 423 -16.71 -8.58 1.08
C PHE A 423 -15.35 -8.45 1.78
N LEU A 424 -14.25 -8.59 1.04
CA LEU A 424 -12.89 -8.52 1.59
C LEU A 424 -12.26 -7.15 1.32
N GLY A 425 -11.36 -6.73 2.21
CA GLY A 425 -10.74 -5.41 2.18
C GLY A 425 -9.74 -5.19 1.03
N PHE A 426 -9.77 -3.99 0.45
CA PHE A 426 -8.85 -3.46 -0.56
C PHE A 426 -8.47 -2.01 -0.23
N GLY A 427 -7.35 -1.54 -0.77
CA GLY A 427 -6.90 -0.16 -0.72
C GLY A 427 -7.09 0.58 -2.04
N GLU A 428 -7.27 1.91 -1.94
CA GLU A 428 -7.49 2.84 -3.05
C GLU A 428 -6.58 4.08 -2.98
N SER A 429 -6.06 4.41 -1.80
CA SER A 429 -5.27 5.63 -1.58
C SER A 429 -3.85 5.55 -2.13
N LEU A 430 -3.34 4.35 -2.37
CA LEU A 430 -2.01 4.10 -2.90
C LEU A 430 -2.10 3.38 -4.25
N ASN A 431 -1.31 3.84 -5.22
CA ASN A 431 -1.30 3.27 -6.54
C ASN A 431 0.08 2.70 -6.88
N TYR A 432 0.09 1.41 -7.18
CA TYR A 432 1.30 0.65 -7.48
C TYR A 432 1.47 0.34 -8.97
N GLU A 433 0.59 0.83 -9.86
CA GLU A 433 0.62 0.49 -11.29
C GLU A 433 1.97 0.84 -11.93
N ARG A 434 2.49 2.02 -11.60
CA ARG A 434 3.79 2.46 -12.12
C ARG A 434 4.92 1.58 -11.61
N LEU A 435 4.89 1.26 -10.32
CA LEU A 435 5.89 0.39 -9.72
C LEU A 435 5.82 -1.01 -10.30
N GLN A 436 4.62 -1.57 -10.50
CA GLN A 436 4.42 -2.84 -11.20
C GLN A 436 5.03 -2.81 -12.60
N ALA A 437 4.83 -1.71 -13.34
CA ALA A 437 5.41 -1.56 -14.67
C ALA A 437 6.96 -1.48 -14.63
N ASP A 438 7.54 -0.88 -13.59
CA ASP A 438 8.99 -0.73 -13.42
C ASP A 438 9.65 -2.02 -12.91
N LEU A 439 8.99 -2.75 -12.00
CA LEU A 439 9.49 -4.00 -11.40
C LEU A 439 9.17 -5.24 -12.23
N ASP A 440 8.13 -5.17 -13.08
CA ASP A 440 7.57 -6.31 -13.82
C ASP A 440 7.18 -7.48 -12.88
N GLU A 441 6.63 -7.18 -11.70
CA GLU A 441 6.20 -8.19 -10.72
C GLU A 441 4.73 -8.03 -10.30
N PRO A 442 4.01 -9.13 -10.02
CA PRO A 442 2.70 -9.09 -9.38
C PRO A 442 2.81 -8.52 -7.97
N ILE A 443 1.86 -7.67 -7.56
CA ILE A 443 1.74 -7.30 -6.14
C ILE A 443 0.57 -7.99 -5.45
N TYR A 444 -0.44 -8.45 -6.20
CA TYR A 444 -1.56 -9.21 -5.65
C TYR A 444 -2.23 -10.12 -6.67
N LEU A 445 -2.97 -11.12 -6.17
CA LEU A 445 -3.72 -12.12 -6.94
C LEU A 445 -5.15 -12.25 -6.40
N MET A 446 -6.13 -12.46 -7.28
CA MET A 446 -7.48 -12.90 -6.92
C MET A 446 -7.74 -14.30 -7.47
N THR A 447 -8.28 -15.20 -6.64
CA THR A 447 -8.32 -16.63 -6.96
C THR A 447 -9.52 -17.10 -7.77
N ASP A 448 -10.29 -16.23 -8.39
CA ASP A 448 -11.18 -16.64 -9.49
C ASP A 448 -10.42 -16.73 -10.84
N GLY A 449 -9.15 -17.13 -10.77
CA GLY A 449 -8.26 -17.34 -11.90
C GLY A 449 -7.87 -16.08 -12.69
N THR A 450 -8.14 -14.89 -12.16
CA THR A 450 -7.90 -13.63 -12.89
C THR A 450 -6.99 -12.70 -12.10
N TRP A 451 -5.86 -12.36 -12.70
CA TRP A 451 -5.04 -11.21 -12.32
C TRP A 451 -5.79 -9.93 -12.67
N GLY A 452 -6.13 -9.07 -11.71
CA GLY A 452 -6.84 -7.84 -12.10
C GLY A 452 -7.28 -6.92 -10.97
N SER A 453 -7.48 -5.67 -11.35
CA SER A 453 -7.96 -4.55 -10.53
C SER A 453 -9.49 -4.45 -10.64
N PHE A 454 -10.14 -4.06 -9.54
CA PHE A 454 -11.50 -3.53 -9.65
C PHE A 454 -11.38 -2.07 -10.05
N SER A 455 -12.34 -1.53 -10.79
CA SER A 455 -12.33 -0.11 -11.21
C SER A 455 -12.10 0.89 -10.06
N ASN A 456 -12.38 0.46 -8.82
CA ASN A 456 -12.28 1.26 -7.62
C ASN A 456 -11.28 0.68 -6.59
N ALA A 457 -10.55 -0.40 -6.89
CA ALA A 457 -9.60 -1.01 -5.96
C ALA A 457 -8.24 -1.30 -6.62
N ASP A 458 -7.19 -0.77 -6.00
CA ASP A 458 -5.83 -0.77 -6.57
C ASP A 458 -4.98 -1.94 -6.06
N HIS A 459 -5.20 -2.39 -4.82
CA HIS A 459 -4.46 -3.50 -4.22
C HIS A 459 -5.20 -4.08 -3.00
N CYS A 460 -4.84 -5.29 -2.57
CA CYS A 460 -5.52 -6.00 -1.51
C CYS A 460 -5.11 -5.49 -0.13
N ALA A 461 -6.06 -5.40 0.80
CA ALA A 461 -5.79 -5.06 2.20
C ALA A 461 -5.42 -6.30 3.04
N VAL A 462 -4.58 -7.17 2.46
CA VAL A 462 -4.05 -8.34 3.15
C VAL A 462 -2.60 -8.08 3.54
N GLY A 463 -2.32 -8.22 4.84
CA GLY A 463 -0.97 -8.15 5.38
C GLY A 463 -0.56 -9.44 6.08
N ALA A 464 0.71 -9.53 6.48
CA ALA A 464 1.24 -10.67 7.23
C ALA A 464 2.04 -10.20 8.45
N LYS A 465 1.94 -10.95 9.54
CA LYS A 465 2.80 -10.81 10.72
C LYS A 465 4.08 -11.60 10.51
N LEU A 466 5.21 -10.91 10.47
CA LEU A 466 6.53 -11.47 10.25
C LEU A 466 7.41 -11.27 11.48
N THR A 467 7.76 -12.36 12.15
CA THR A 467 8.65 -12.32 13.32
C THR A 467 10.06 -12.67 12.90
N GLN A 468 11.01 -11.80 13.23
CA GLN A 468 12.41 -12.06 12.94
C GLN A 468 12.92 -13.22 13.80
N MET A 469 13.48 -14.23 13.15
CA MET A 469 14.19 -15.29 13.81
C MET A 469 15.48 -14.73 14.40
N VAL A 470 15.57 -14.73 15.73
CA VAL A 470 16.82 -14.43 16.43
C VAL A 470 17.72 -15.63 16.24
N GLY A 471 18.61 -15.57 15.24
CA GLY A 471 19.58 -16.61 15.02
C GLY A 471 20.40 -16.86 16.28
N VAL A 472 20.20 -18.02 16.91
CA VAL A 472 21.36 -18.69 17.50
C VAL A 472 22.10 -19.21 16.29
N ASP A 473 23.20 -18.56 15.97
CA ASP A 473 24.15 -19.01 14.96
C ASP A 473 24.72 -20.36 15.45
N GLU A 474 23.98 -21.45 15.25
CA GLU A 474 24.47 -22.81 15.46
C GLU A 474 25.46 -23.08 14.33
N HIS A 475 26.66 -22.52 14.46
CA HIS A 475 27.80 -23.03 13.71
C HIS A 475 27.93 -24.51 14.03
N ASP A 476 27.72 -25.37 13.03
CA ASP A 476 27.92 -26.83 13.08
C ASP A 476 29.13 -27.18 13.95
N ARG A 477 28.86 -27.58 15.20
CA ARG A 477 29.91 -27.91 16.16
C ARG A 477 30.43 -29.30 15.85
N VAL A 478 31.71 -29.41 15.52
CA VAL A 478 32.35 -30.70 15.27
C VAL A 478 33.07 -31.15 16.54
N GLU A 479 32.79 -32.36 17.02
CA GLU A 479 33.55 -32.93 18.15
C GLU A 479 34.91 -33.44 17.68
N LEU A 480 35.98 -32.82 18.18
CA LEU A 480 37.34 -33.27 17.97
C LEU A 480 37.97 -33.69 19.29
N LYS A 481 38.74 -34.79 19.24
CA LYS A 481 39.42 -35.34 20.41
C LYS A 481 40.90 -35.47 20.11
N ALA A 482 41.71 -34.83 20.95
CA ALA A 482 43.17 -34.92 20.88
C ALA A 482 43.69 -36.15 21.62
N PHE A 483 44.68 -36.84 21.05
CA PHE A 483 45.33 -38.01 21.63
C PHE A 483 46.86 -37.93 21.48
N PRO A 484 47.65 -38.33 22.49
CA PRO A 484 47.23 -38.67 23.84
C PRO A 484 46.82 -37.41 24.63
N ASN A 485 45.90 -37.58 25.57
CA ASN A 485 45.52 -36.53 26.52
C ASN A 485 45.28 -37.19 27.89
N PRO A 486 46.16 -36.98 28.89
CA PRO A 486 47.26 -35.99 28.94
C PRO A 486 48.44 -36.28 27.99
N THR A 487 49.25 -35.25 27.70
CA THR A 487 50.48 -35.34 26.89
C THR A 487 51.67 -34.65 27.56
N SER A 488 52.91 -35.03 27.19
CA SER A 488 54.15 -34.35 27.59
C SER A 488 54.92 -33.75 26.41
N THR A 489 54.63 -34.16 25.17
CA THR A 489 55.43 -33.83 23.97
C THR A 489 54.58 -33.34 22.81
N SER A 490 53.57 -34.08 22.37
CA SER A 490 52.72 -33.69 21.23
C SER A 490 51.33 -34.32 21.33
N ILE A 491 50.37 -33.77 20.59
CA ILE A 491 49.03 -34.32 20.40
C ILE A 491 48.74 -34.54 18.92
N GLN A 492 47.86 -35.50 18.65
CA GLN A 492 47.28 -35.79 17.35
C GLN A 492 45.77 -35.59 17.42
N ILE A 493 45.21 -34.87 16.45
CA ILE A 493 43.80 -34.53 16.35
C ILE A 493 43.28 -35.13 15.04
N PRO A 494 42.44 -36.18 15.08
CA PRO A 494 41.83 -36.75 13.88
C PRO A 494 40.83 -35.77 13.26
N MET A 495 41.01 -35.44 11.98
CA MET A 495 40.23 -34.48 11.19
C MET A 495 39.36 -35.20 10.14
N ILE A 496 38.84 -36.38 10.49
CA ILE A 496 38.13 -37.25 9.54
C ILE A 496 36.85 -36.56 9.06
N GLY A 497 36.66 -36.48 7.74
CA GLY A 497 35.48 -35.84 7.14
C GLY A 497 35.53 -34.30 7.08
N LEU A 498 36.67 -33.70 7.44
CA LEU A 498 36.89 -32.25 7.38
C LEU A 498 37.91 -31.92 6.28
N SER A 499 37.73 -30.80 5.59
CA SER A 499 38.61 -30.35 4.51
C SER A 499 38.64 -28.82 4.44
N GLY A 500 39.67 -28.26 3.80
CA GLY A 500 39.82 -26.81 3.64
C GLY A 500 40.78 -26.19 4.66
N LYS A 501 40.85 -24.86 4.73
CA LYS A 501 41.67 -24.17 5.71
C LYS A 501 40.99 -24.17 7.09
N ALA A 502 41.79 -24.22 8.14
CA ALA A 502 41.34 -24.06 9.52
C ALA A 502 42.32 -23.18 10.29
N THR A 503 41.82 -22.40 11.24
CA THR A 503 42.61 -21.62 12.19
C THR A 503 42.51 -22.29 13.55
N LEU A 504 43.65 -22.68 14.12
CA LEU A 504 43.76 -23.19 15.48
C LEU A 504 44.32 -22.11 16.39
N GLN A 505 43.62 -21.84 17.49
CA GLN A 505 44.06 -20.97 18.59
C GLN A 505 44.15 -21.78 19.88
N ILE A 506 45.18 -21.51 20.68
CA ILE A 506 45.47 -22.23 21.91
C ILE A 506 45.47 -21.23 23.06
N TYR A 507 44.63 -21.47 24.05
CA TYR A 507 44.49 -20.62 25.22
C TYR A 507 44.96 -21.35 26.48
N ASN A 508 45.67 -20.65 27.37
CA ASN A 508 46.03 -21.19 28.68
C ASN A 508 44.84 -21.11 29.66
N ALA A 509 45.02 -21.62 30.89
CA ALA A 509 43.98 -21.59 31.92
C ALA A 509 43.57 -20.18 32.38
N LEU A 510 44.36 -19.14 32.07
CA LEU A 510 44.07 -17.74 32.35
C LEU A 510 43.34 -17.05 31.18
N GLY A 511 43.10 -17.76 30.07
CA GLY A 511 42.45 -17.22 28.86
C GLY A 511 43.38 -16.45 27.93
N GLU A 512 44.70 -16.50 28.15
CA GLU A 512 45.67 -15.85 27.25
C GLU A 512 45.93 -16.73 26.03
N ASN A 513 45.92 -16.14 24.83
CA ASN A 513 46.30 -16.83 23.59
C ASN A 513 47.82 -17.08 23.62
N VAL A 514 48.21 -18.34 23.69
CA VAL A 514 49.61 -18.81 23.77
C VAL A 514 50.09 -19.44 22.46
N GLY A 515 49.26 -19.41 21.42
CA GLY A 515 49.63 -19.90 20.10
C GLY A 515 48.47 -19.86 19.11
N GLU A 516 48.77 -19.41 17.89
CA GLU A 516 47.84 -19.40 16.76
C GLU A 516 48.51 -19.99 15.52
N ARG A 517 47.77 -20.81 14.76
CA ARG A 517 48.25 -21.42 13.52
C ARG A 517 47.12 -21.58 12.51
N SER A 518 47.34 -21.14 11.28
CA SER A 518 46.52 -21.56 10.14
C SER A 518 47.02 -22.89 9.59
N VAL A 519 46.08 -23.78 9.26
CA VAL A 519 46.35 -25.17 8.90
C VAL A 519 45.51 -25.53 7.68
N ALA A 520 46.10 -26.21 6.70
CA ALA A 520 45.34 -26.80 5.60
C ALA A 520 44.99 -28.26 5.96
N VAL A 521 43.71 -28.58 5.96
CA VAL A 521 43.19 -29.92 6.25
C VAL A 521 43.02 -30.67 4.93
N GLY A 522 43.81 -31.72 4.71
CA GLY A 522 43.78 -32.55 3.50
C GLY A 522 44.18 -34.01 3.75
N ASP A 523 43.40 -34.92 3.16
CA ASP A 523 43.45 -36.38 2.93
C ASP A 523 44.10 -37.37 3.93
N ARG A 524 45.00 -36.95 4.82
CA ARG A 524 45.61 -37.82 5.84
C ARG A 524 44.89 -37.80 7.19
N GLY A 525 43.86 -36.98 7.33
CA GLY A 525 42.90 -37.04 8.44
C GLY A 525 43.44 -36.88 9.86
N ILE A 526 44.70 -36.46 10.07
CA ILE A 526 45.28 -36.27 11.41
C ILE A 526 46.18 -35.03 11.42
N MET A 527 45.91 -34.08 12.32
CA MET A 527 46.74 -32.91 12.62
C MET A 527 47.62 -33.19 13.83
N THR A 528 48.92 -32.85 13.78
CA THR A 528 49.83 -33.00 14.93
C THR A 528 50.24 -31.63 15.47
N VAL A 529 50.18 -31.44 16.79
CA VAL A 529 50.60 -30.22 17.47
C VAL A 529 51.70 -30.54 18.49
N ASP A 530 52.82 -29.83 18.38
CA ASP A 530 53.94 -29.92 19.33
C ASP A 530 53.64 -29.11 20.60
N MET A 531 53.77 -29.76 21.75
CA MET A 531 53.48 -29.25 23.10
C MET A 531 54.75 -29.19 23.97
N SER A 532 55.92 -29.53 23.40
CA SER A 532 57.20 -29.61 24.12
C SER A 532 57.65 -28.26 24.72
N GLY A 533 57.22 -27.13 24.15
CA GLY A 533 57.48 -25.78 24.66
C GLY A 533 56.49 -25.27 25.73
N MET A 534 55.39 -25.98 26.01
CA MET A 534 54.32 -25.47 26.88
C MET A 534 54.49 -25.91 28.35
N SER A 535 54.18 -25.05 29.32
CA SER A 535 54.23 -25.40 30.75
C SER A 535 53.17 -26.44 31.13
N ALA A 536 53.38 -27.17 32.24
CA ALA A 536 52.37 -28.09 32.76
C ALA A 536 51.06 -27.34 33.09
N GLY A 537 49.92 -27.87 32.67
CA GLY A 537 48.63 -27.21 32.84
C GLY A 537 47.58 -27.65 31.83
N THR A 538 46.39 -27.05 31.93
CA THR A 538 45.27 -27.28 31.01
C THR A 538 45.20 -26.17 29.98
N TYR A 539 45.03 -26.55 28.72
CA TYR A 539 44.90 -25.66 27.58
C TYR A 539 43.59 -25.91 26.84
N VAL A 540 42.99 -24.85 26.31
CA VAL A 540 41.80 -24.89 25.47
C VAL A 540 42.21 -24.66 24.03
N PHE A 541 41.84 -25.58 23.17
CA PHE A 541 42.07 -25.52 21.74
C PHE A 541 40.77 -25.09 21.07
N HIS A 542 40.79 -23.91 20.44
CA HIS A 542 39.70 -23.39 19.63
C HIS A 542 40.06 -23.54 18.17
N MET A 543 39.21 -24.21 17.39
CA MET A 543 39.44 -24.40 15.97
C MET A 543 38.25 -23.92 15.16
N GLU A 544 38.55 -23.12 14.15
CA GLU A 544 37.58 -22.54 13.23
C GLU A 544 37.95 -22.94 11.80
N PHE A 545 36.98 -23.49 11.07
CA PHE A 545 37.16 -23.96 9.70
C PHE A 545 36.66 -22.91 8.70
N GLU A 546 37.24 -22.90 7.49
CA GLU A 546 36.85 -21.99 6.40
C GLU A 546 35.37 -22.15 5.98
N ASN A 547 34.77 -23.32 6.24
CA ASN A 547 33.36 -23.59 6.01
C ASN A 547 32.45 -23.21 7.20
N GLY A 548 32.94 -22.45 8.18
CA GLY A 548 32.17 -21.95 9.32
C GLY A 548 32.01 -22.94 10.49
N LYS A 549 32.45 -24.20 10.35
CA LYS A 549 32.41 -25.17 11.47
C LYS A 549 33.37 -24.77 12.57
N ARG A 550 33.04 -25.11 13.83
CA ARG A 550 33.90 -24.84 14.99
C ARG A 550 34.07 -26.04 15.90
N SER A 551 35.19 -26.11 16.61
CA SER A 551 35.47 -27.15 17.61
C SER A 551 36.27 -26.60 18.78
N ASP A 552 35.87 -27.00 19.99
CA ASP A 552 36.55 -26.66 21.23
C ASP A 552 36.83 -27.92 22.04
N PHE A 553 38.11 -28.14 22.39
CA PHE A 553 38.49 -29.26 23.24
C PHE A 553 39.65 -28.89 24.18
N ARG A 554 39.76 -29.64 25.27
CA ARG A 554 40.76 -29.40 26.33
C ARG A 554 41.88 -30.41 26.23
N VAL A 555 43.11 -29.94 26.41
CA VAL A 555 44.31 -30.79 26.46
C VAL A 555 45.07 -30.50 27.75
N VAL A 556 45.43 -31.57 28.47
CA VAL A 556 46.24 -31.49 29.69
C VAL A 556 47.68 -31.81 29.34
N VAL A 557 48.59 -30.88 29.65
CA VAL A 557 50.04 -31.08 29.54
C VAL A 557 50.56 -31.53 30.90
N SER A 558 50.94 -32.80 31.00
CA SER A 558 51.59 -33.41 32.17
C SER A 558 53.09 -33.48 31.92
N LYS A 559 53.85 -32.55 32.50
CA LYS A 559 55.32 -32.58 32.48
C LYS A 559 55.86 -32.83 33.87
#